data_AF-T0TF76-F1
#
_entry.id   AF-T0TF76-F1
#
_cell.length_a   1.000
_cell.length_b   1.000
_cell.length_c   1.000
_cell.angle_alpha   90.00
_cell.angle_beta   90.00
_cell.angle_gamma   90.00
#
_symmetry.space_group_name_H-M   'P 1'
#
loop_
_entity.id
_entity.type
_entity.pdbx_description
1 polymer ?
#
loop_
_entity_poly.entity_id
_entity_poly.type
_entity_poly.pdbx_seq_one_letter_code
_entity_poly.pdbx_strand_id
1 'polypeptide(L)' 'MVRQILEKHFPKRNEIANQQFIFAFFPFLYGVYPYTEVTEKQKEAMAEAEVPYVYMSVSEMIENCILNLMK' A
#
# COMPACT_ATOMS: atom_id res chain seq x y z
N MET A 1 6.20 16.68 4.48
CA MET A 1 6.16 16.08 3.13
C MET A 1 4.77 15.50 2.80
N VAL A 2 4.39 14.28 3.21
CA VAL A 2 3.07 13.70 2.84
C VAL A 2 1.88 14.39 3.51
N ARG A 3 1.97 14.69 4.82
CA ARG A 3 0.91 15.43 5.54
C ARG A 3 0.55 16.76 4.87
N GLN A 4 1.58 17.53 4.48
CA GLN A 4 1.40 18.81 3.80
C GLN A 4 0.73 18.66 2.42
N ILE A 5 1.01 17.57 1.69
CA ILE A 5 0.31 17.26 0.44
C ILE A 5 -1.17 16.99 0.71
N LEU A 6 -1.47 16.21 1.76
CA LEU A 6 -2.86 15.93 2.14
C LEU A 6 -3.60 17.21 2.54
N GLU A 7 -2.99 18.07 3.36
CA GLU A 7 -3.58 19.35 3.77
C GLU A 7 -3.80 20.29 2.57
N LYS A 8 -2.85 20.33 1.63
CA LYS A 8 -2.94 21.19 0.44
C LYS A 8 -4.00 20.72 -0.55
N HIS A 9 -4.10 19.41 -0.79
CA HIS A 9 -4.96 18.86 -1.86
C HIS A 9 -6.31 18.32 -1.34
N PHE A 10 -6.43 18.07 -0.04
CA PHE A 10 -7.65 17.59 0.61
C PHE A 10 -8.00 18.46 1.83
N PRO A 11 -8.23 19.78 1.66
CA PRO A 11 -8.39 20.74 2.76
C PRO A 11 -9.64 20.49 3.63
N LYS A 12 -10.61 19.71 3.14
CA LYS A 12 -11.81 19.33 3.89
C LYS A 12 -11.60 18.10 4.80
N ARG A 13 -10.45 17.43 4.69
CA ARG A 13 -10.14 16.22 5.46
C ARG A 13 -9.68 16.62 6.86
N ASN A 14 -10.18 15.95 7.90
CA ASN A 14 -9.77 16.25 9.27
C ASN A 14 -8.38 15.68 9.59
N GLU A 15 -7.75 16.19 10.65
CA GLU A 15 -6.39 15.79 11.05
C GLU A 15 -6.28 14.28 11.38
N ILE A 16 -7.32 13.73 12.03
CA ILE A 16 -7.39 12.31 12.40
C ILE A 16 -7.37 11.43 11.14
N ALA A 17 -8.10 11.80 10.10
CA ALA A 17 -8.16 11.10 8.83
C ALA A 17 -6.83 11.19 8.05
N ASN A 18 -6.14 12.33 8.13
CA ASN A 18 -4.77 12.43 7.60
C ASN A 18 -3.81 11.50 8.35
N GLN A 19 -3.95 11.41 9.67
CA GLN A 19 -3.15 10.50 10.48
C GLN A 19 -3.46 9.04 10.13
N GLN A 20 -4.73 8.65 10.06
CA GLN A 20 -5.16 7.30 9.66
C GLN A 20 -4.62 6.92 8.27
N PHE A 21 -4.68 7.82 7.29
CA PHE A 21 -4.10 7.57 5.97
C PHE A 21 -2.60 7.30 6.07
N ILE A 22 -1.83 8.14 6.77
CA ILE A 22 -0.37 7.99 6.90
C ILE A 22 -0.03 6.65 7.56
N PHE A 23 -0.72 6.31 8.66
CA PHE A 23 -0.48 5.07 9.39
C PHE A 23 -0.99 3.81 8.68
N ALA A 24 -1.87 3.92 7.68
CA ALA A 24 -2.22 2.79 6.81
C ALA A 24 -1.27 2.69 5.59
N PHE A 25 -0.97 3.83 4.97
CA PHE A 25 -0.21 3.92 3.72
C PHE A 25 1.25 3.50 3.88
N PHE A 26 1.95 4.01 4.89
CA PHE A 26 3.40 3.73 5.01
C PHE A 26 3.71 2.27 5.34
N PRO A 27 3.02 1.61 6.30
CA PRO A 27 3.21 0.18 6.49
C PRO A 27 2.94 -0.63 5.22
N PHE A 28 1.92 -0.26 4.44
CA PHE A 28 1.66 -0.91 3.15
C PHE A 28 2.79 -0.66 2.15
N LEU A 29 3.22 0.59 1.97
CA LEU A 29 4.30 0.97 1.03
C LEU A 29 5.59 0.22 1.32
N TYR A 30 5.98 0.08 2.58
CA TYR A 30 7.17 -0.66 2.95
C TYR A 30 6.97 -2.18 2.94
N GLY A 31 5.72 -2.65 3.12
CA GLY A 31 5.37 -4.07 3.15
C GLY A 31 5.02 -4.69 1.80
N VAL A 32 4.98 -3.91 0.71
CA VAL A 32 4.52 -4.37 -0.61
C VAL A 32 5.55 -5.21 -1.37
N TYR A 33 6.85 -5.00 -1.13
CA TYR A 33 7.93 -5.64 -1.90
C TYR A 33 7.90 -7.18 -1.92
N PRO A 34 7.61 -7.89 -0.81
CA PRO A 34 7.46 -9.34 -0.82
C PRO A 34 6.31 -9.86 -1.70
N TYR A 35 5.46 -8.99 -2.24
CA TYR A 35 4.37 -9.38 -3.15
C TYR A 35 4.69 -9.08 -4.61
N THR A 36 5.74 -8.29 -4.90
CA THR A 36 6.10 -7.87 -6.26
C THR A 36 7.45 -8.42 -6.70
N GLU A 37 8.36 -8.69 -5.76
CA GLU A 37 9.72 -9.15 -6.00
C GLU A 37 9.98 -10.41 -5.17
N VAL A 38 9.47 -11.55 -5.65
CA VAL A 38 9.57 -12.84 -4.95
C VAL A 38 10.62 -13.75 -5.58
N THR A 39 11.42 -14.36 -4.73
CA THR A 39 12.25 -15.52 -5.11
C THR A 39 11.38 -16.75 -5.35
N GLU A 40 11.91 -17.76 -6.05
CA GLU A 40 11.19 -19.03 -6.24
C GLU A 40 10.80 -19.70 -4.91
N LYS A 41 11.69 -19.68 -3.90
CA LYS A 41 11.38 -20.20 -2.56
C LYS A 41 10.20 -19.48 -1.90
N GLN A 42 10.05 -18.18 -2.13
CA GLN A 42 8.93 -17.40 -1.60
C GLN A 42 7.64 -17.71 -2.36
N LYS A 43 7.71 -17.93 -3.69
CA LYS A 43 6.54 -18.38 -4.47
C LYS A 43 6.02 -19.73 -3.98
N GLU A 44 6.91 -20.67 -3.70
CA GLU A 44 6.55 -21.97 -3.13
C GLU A 44 5.86 -21.83 -1.77
N ALA A 45 6.44 -21.03 -0.85
CA ALA A 45 5.85 -20.77 0.46
C ALA A 45 4.49 -20.04 0.38
N MET A 46 4.33 -19.12 -0.56
CA MET A 46 3.06 -18.45 -0.82
C MET A 46 2.00 -19.44 -1.32
N ALA A 47 2.37 -20.33 -2.24
CA ALA A 47 1.48 -21.37 -2.76
C ALA A 47 1.06 -22.34 -1.64
N GLU A 48 1.98 -22.74 -0.76
CA GLU A 48 1.68 -23.57 0.42
C GLU A 48 0.73 -22.87 1.41
N ALA A 49 0.86 -21.55 1.56
CA ALA A 49 -0.01 -20.73 2.40
C ALA A 49 -1.35 -20.34 1.73
N GLU A 50 -1.66 -20.89 0.55
CA GLU A 50 -2.84 -20.54 -0.27
C GLU A 50 -2.92 -19.03 -0.60
N VAL A 51 -1.77 -18.35 -0.65
CA VAL A 51 -1.68 -16.94 -1.03
C VAL A 51 -1.37 -16.86 -2.54
N PRO A 52 -2.29 -16.34 -3.37
CA PRO A 52 -2.05 -16.25 -4.80
C PRO A 52 -0.88 -15.30 -5.08
N TYR A 53 0.06 -15.74 -5.90
CA TYR A 53 1.05 -14.83 -6.46
C TYR A 53 0.40 -13.96 -7.53
N VAL A 54 0.39 -12.64 -7.32
CA VAL A 54 -0.20 -11.68 -8.24
C VAL A 54 0.89 -10.90 -8.96
N TYR A 55 0.85 -10.91 -10.29
CA TYR A 55 1.77 -10.15 -11.14
C TYR A 55 1.36 -8.67 -11.22
N MET A 56 1.35 -7.97 -10.09
CA MET A 56 1.25 -6.51 -10.05
C MET A 56 2.63 -5.92 -9.78
N SER A 57 2.95 -4.83 -10.47
CA SER A 57 4.08 -3.98 -10.13
C SER A 57 3.84 -3.26 -8.81
N VAL A 58 4.92 -2.80 -8.17
CA VAL A 58 4.85 -1.94 -6.97
C VAL A 58 3.93 -0.74 -7.23
N SER A 59 4.04 -0.11 -8.41
CA SER A 59 3.22 1.07 -8.75
C SER A 59 1.73 0.74 -8.75
N GLU A 60 1.32 -0.37 -9.38
CA GLU A 60 -0.09 -0.77 -9.44
C GLU A 60 -0.65 -1.09 -8.04
N MET A 61 0.13 -1.76 -7.18
CA MET A 61 -0.30 -2.04 -5.81
C MET A 61 -0.44 -0.75 -4.98
N ILE A 62 0.49 0.19 -5.13
CA ILE A 62 0.45 1.47 -4.42
C ILE A 62 -0.71 2.35 -4.90
N GLU A 63 -0.95 2.42 -6.20
CA GLU A 63 -2.09 3.14 -6.77
C GLU A 63 -3.41 2.59 -6.23
N ASN A 64 -3.59 1.26 -6.27
CA ASN A 64 -4.77 0.61 -5.73
C ASN A 64 -4.95 0.85 -4.23
N CYS A 65 -3.87 0.83 -3.44
CA CYS A 65 -3.91 1.15 -2.02
C CYS A 65 -4.39 2.59 -1.78
N ILE A 66 -3.82 3.57 -2.49
CA ILE A 66 -4.21 4.98 -2.39
C ILE A 66 -5.68 5.15 -2.77
N LEU A 67 -6.13 4.57 -3.88
CA LEU A 67 -7.53 4.64 -4.31
C LEU A 67 -8.50 4.05 -3.28
N ASN A 68 -8.09 3.03 -2.52
CA ASN A 68 -8.92 2.47 -1.46
C ASN A 68 -8.90 3.29 -0.16
N LEU A 69 -7.75 3.87 0.21
CA LEU A 69 -7.60 4.68 1.42
C LEU A 69 -8.15 6.12 1.28
N MET A 70 -8.45 6.54 0.05
CA MET A 70 -8.92 7.88 -0.28
C MET A 70 -10.40 7.94 -0.69
N LYS A 71 -11.12 6.81 -0.63
CA LYS A 71 -12.60 6.77 -0.68
C LYS A 71 -13.19 7.44 0.56
#